data_AF-A0A963C323-F1
#
_entry.id   AF-A0A963C323-F1
#
_cell.length_a   1.000
_cell.length_b   1.000
_cell.length_c   1.000
_cell.angle_alpha   90.00
_cell.angle_beta   90.00
_cell.angle_gamma   90.00
#
_symmetry.space_group_name_H-M   'P 1'
#
loop_
_entity.id
_entity.type
_entity.pdbx_description
1 polymer ?
#
loop_
_entity_poly.entity_id
_entity_poly.type
_entity_poly.pdbx_seq_one_letter_code
_entity_poly.pdbx_strand_id
1 'polypeptide(L)'
;LMFQMGGVGPMFGQTHHFLRYAPEQVDYAIGRYSKETARLYGVMDARLAKHEYLADEYSIADIATFPWVARHEWHDIALATYPNVLRWFKAIANRPAVQRGMAVPN
;
A
#
# COMPACT_ATOMS: atom_id res chain seq x y z
N LEU A 1 2.35 -5.95 12.02
CA LEU A 1 3.37 -6.54 11.11
C LEU A 1 2.81 -7.67 10.25
N MET A 2 2.10 -8.67 10.80
CA MET A 2 1.62 -9.83 10.03
C MET A 2 0.75 -9.47 8.81
N PHE A 3 -0.10 -8.44 8.92
CA PHE A 3 -0.88 -7.93 7.79
C PHE A 3 0.00 -7.47 6.60
N GLN A 4 1.11 -6.80 6.89
CA GLN A 4 2.05 -6.35 5.86
C GLN A 4 2.80 -7.54 5.25
N MET A 5 3.30 -8.46 6.08
CA MET A 5 4.11 -9.60 5.65
C MET A 5 3.31 -10.65 4.87
N GLY A 6 2.07 -10.96 5.28
CA GLY A 6 1.23 -11.99 4.67
C GLY A 6 0.22 -11.47 3.66
N GLY A 7 -0.11 -10.18 3.70
CA GLY A 7 -1.12 -9.56 2.84
C GLY A 7 -0.50 -8.54 1.89
N VAL A 8 -0.20 -7.34 2.40
CA VAL A 8 0.19 -6.19 1.58
C VAL A 8 1.39 -6.50 0.68
N GLY A 9 2.53 -6.88 1.25
CA GLY A 9 3.76 -7.05 0.49
C GLY A 9 3.63 -8.08 -0.64
N PRO A 10 3.24 -9.33 -0.33
CA PRO A 10 3.08 -10.36 -1.36
C PRO A 10 2.05 -9.99 -2.42
N MET A 11 0.87 -9.50 -2.03
CA MET A 11 -0.22 -9.26 -2.99
C MET A 11 0.07 -8.03 -3.87
N PHE A 12 0.61 -6.97 -3.31
CA PHE A 12 0.97 -5.77 -4.08
C PHE A 12 2.12 -6.07 -5.04
N GLY A 13 3.08 -6.91 -4.63
CA GLY A 13 4.13 -7.40 -5.50
C GLY A 13 3.61 -8.19 -6.71
N GLN A 14 2.60 -9.05 -6.51
CA GLN A 14 1.95 -9.75 -7.62
C GLN A 14 1.19 -8.79 -8.53
N THR A 15 0.47 -7.83 -7.98
CA THR A 15 -0.22 -6.79 -8.76
C THR A 15 0.76 -6.01 -9.63
N HIS A 16 1.89 -5.56 -9.07
CA HIS A 16 2.96 -4.92 -9.85
C HIS A 16 3.46 -5.81 -10.98
N HIS A 17 3.74 -7.09 -10.67
CA HIS A 17 4.25 -8.01 -11.66
C HIS A 17 3.30 -8.14 -12.86
N PHE A 18 2.02 -8.45 -12.61
CA PHE A 18 1.06 -8.72 -13.68
C PHE A 18 0.55 -7.47 -14.40
N LEU A 19 0.51 -6.30 -13.74
CA LEU A 19 0.11 -5.05 -14.40
C LEU A 19 1.24 -4.39 -15.20
N ARG A 20 2.50 -4.51 -14.76
CA ARG A 20 3.59 -3.65 -15.26
C ARG A 20 4.75 -4.42 -15.86
N TYR A 21 5.03 -5.65 -15.43
CA TYR A 21 6.28 -6.35 -15.76
C TYR A 21 6.10 -7.66 -16.55
N ALA A 22 4.97 -8.34 -16.42
CA ALA A 22 4.72 -9.59 -17.11
C ALA A 22 4.83 -9.37 -18.63
N PRO A 23 5.60 -10.20 -19.36
CA PRO A 23 5.83 -10.00 -20.80
C PRO A 23 4.56 -10.19 -21.62
N GLU A 24 3.61 -10.97 -21.10
CA GLU A 24 2.30 -11.22 -21.68
C GLU A 24 1.21 -10.82 -20.69
N GLN A 25 0.08 -10.31 -21.21
CA GLN A 25 -1.06 -10.00 -20.37
C GLN A 25 -1.79 -11.29 -19.97
N VAL A 26 -2.00 -11.45 -18.66
CA VAL A 26 -2.71 -12.59 -18.08
C VAL A 26 -3.94 -12.08 -17.35
N ASP A 27 -5.04 -11.91 -18.08
CA ASP A 27 -6.28 -11.26 -17.59
C ASP A 27 -6.77 -11.82 -16.25
N TYR A 28 -6.72 -13.15 -16.09
CA TYR A 28 -7.12 -13.80 -14.85
C TYR A 28 -6.25 -13.36 -13.66
N ALA A 29 -4.93 -13.32 -13.85
CA ALA A 29 -3.99 -12.93 -12.80
C ALA A 29 -4.17 -11.45 -12.45
N ILE A 30 -4.26 -10.59 -13.47
CA ILE A 30 -4.54 -9.16 -13.29
C ILE A 30 -5.83 -8.98 -12.48
N GLY A 31 -6.95 -9.58 -12.91
CA GLY A 31 -8.23 -9.47 -12.21
C GLY A 31 -8.16 -9.98 -10.77
N ARG A 32 -7.49 -11.11 -10.53
CA ARG A 32 -7.32 -11.70 -9.20
C ARG A 32 -6.53 -10.77 -8.26
N TYR A 33 -5.35 -10.31 -8.68
CA TYR A 33 -4.45 -9.55 -7.80
C TYR A 33 -4.91 -8.09 -7.64
N SER A 34 -5.50 -7.48 -8.66
CA SER A 34 -6.13 -6.16 -8.55
C SER A 34 -7.30 -6.18 -7.57
N LYS A 35 -8.16 -7.22 -7.62
CA LYS A 35 -9.27 -7.37 -6.66
C LYS A 35 -8.76 -7.55 -5.22
N GLU A 36 -7.74 -8.38 -5.01
CA GLU A 36 -7.17 -8.58 -3.68
C GLU A 36 -6.46 -7.33 -3.15
N THR A 37 -5.80 -6.58 -4.03
CA THR A 37 -5.19 -5.29 -3.68
C THR A 37 -6.23 -4.29 -3.23
N ALA A 38 -7.32 -4.13 -4.00
CA ALA A 38 -8.44 -3.26 -3.61
C ALA A 38 -9.08 -3.69 -2.27
N ARG A 39 -9.19 -5.01 -2.01
CA ARG A 39 -9.67 -5.54 -0.73
C ARG A 39 -8.74 -5.16 0.43
N LEU A 40 -7.42 -5.29 0.25
CA LEU A 40 -6.42 -4.94 1.27
C LEU A 40 -6.43 -3.44 1.57
N TYR A 41 -6.57 -2.57 0.55
CA TYR A 41 -6.81 -1.14 0.76
C TYR A 41 -8.09 -0.87 1.57
N GLY A 42 -9.17 -1.61 1.29
CA GLY A 42 -10.41 -1.52 2.09
C GLY A 42 -10.22 -1.93 3.55
N VAL A 43 -9.43 -2.96 3.83
CA VAL A 43 -9.09 -3.36 5.21
C VAL A 43 -8.26 -2.27 5.91
N MET A 44 -7.28 -1.69 5.21
CA MET A 44 -6.49 -0.58 5.73
C MET A 44 -7.36 0.63 6.05
N ASP A 45 -8.26 1.00 5.15
CA ASP A 45 -9.15 2.13 5.32
C ASP A 45 -10.06 1.95 6.55
N ALA A 46 -10.65 0.76 6.70
CA ALA A 46 -11.49 0.43 7.85
C ALA A 46 -10.73 0.45 9.18
N ARG A 47 -9.46 0.00 9.21
CA ARG A 47 -8.59 0.10 10.39
C ARG A 47 -8.28 1.57 10.71
N LEU A 48 -7.87 2.34 9.71
CA LEU A 48 -7.47 3.74 9.86
C LEU A 48 -8.65 4.69 10.10
N ALA A 49 -9.89 4.25 9.86
CA ALA A 49 -11.07 4.98 10.29
C ALA A 49 -11.18 5.10 11.81
N LYS A 50 -10.60 4.13 12.55
CA LYS A 50 -10.69 4.05 14.02
C LYS A 50 -9.37 4.38 14.72
N HIS A 51 -8.27 4.39 13.98
CA HIS A 51 -6.91 4.58 14.51
C HIS A 51 -6.14 5.59 13.64
N GLU A 52 -5.25 6.35 14.26
CA GLU A 52 -4.39 7.29 13.54
C GLU A 52 -3.40 6.55 12.62
N TYR A 53 -2.83 5.44 13.14
CA TYR A 53 -1.84 4.58 12.51
C TYR A 53 -2.34 3.13 12.38
N LEU A 54 -1.55 2.25 11.74
CA LEU A 54 -1.92 0.84 11.58
C LEU A 54 -1.86 0.08 12.92
N ALA A 55 -0.90 0.43 13.77
CA ALA A 55 -0.87 0.07 15.19
C ALA A 55 -1.50 1.19 16.04
N ASP A 56 -1.36 1.13 17.36
CA ASP A 56 -1.91 2.18 18.24
C ASP A 56 -1.13 3.49 18.10
N GLU A 57 0.21 3.41 18.05
CA GLU A 57 1.11 4.52 17.74
C GLU A 57 1.88 4.25 16.43
N TYR A 58 2.50 5.30 15.86
CA TYR A 58 3.36 5.17 14.68
C TYR A 58 4.46 4.13 14.94
N SER A 59 4.50 3.08 14.12
CA SER A 59 5.32 1.92 14.40
C SER A 59 5.99 1.34 13.15
N ILE A 60 6.75 0.26 13.34
CA ILE A 60 7.28 -0.55 12.24
C ILE A 60 6.20 -1.09 11.31
N ALA A 61 4.95 -1.22 11.76
CA ALA A 61 3.84 -1.63 10.90
C ALA A 61 3.57 -0.57 9.81
N ASP A 62 3.61 0.71 10.18
CA ASP A 62 3.43 1.83 9.26
C ASP A 62 4.66 1.98 8.36
N ILE A 63 5.86 1.92 8.94
CA ILE A 63 7.13 2.01 8.19
C ILE A 63 7.23 0.90 7.14
N ALA A 64 6.87 -0.34 7.47
CA ALA A 64 6.93 -1.46 6.53
C ALA A 64 5.85 -1.40 5.43
N THR A 65 4.71 -0.76 5.72
CA THR A 65 3.57 -0.69 4.79
C THR A 65 3.62 0.53 3.88
N PHE A 66 4.13 1.66 4.37
CA PHE A 66 4.14 2.94 3.66
C PHE A 66 4.81 2.90 2.28
N PRO A 67 6.00 2.30 2.10
CA PRO A 67 6.65 2.27 0.77
C PRO A 67 5.82 1.55 -0.28
N TRP A 68 5.04 0.53 0.12
CA TRP A 68 4.11 -0.16 -0.76
C TRP A 68 2.95 0.77 -1.17
N VAL A 69 2.32 1.47 -0.22
CA VAL A 69 1.23 2.40 -0.52
C VAL A 69 1.71 3.63 -1.30
N ALA A 70 2.96 4.06 -1.13
CA ALA A 70 3.58 5.13 -1.91
C ALA A 70 3.66 4.81 -3.42
N ARG A 71 3.47 3.55 -3.80
CA ARG A 71 3.35 3.11 -5.20
C ARG A 71 1.90 2.81 -5.62
N HIS A 72 0.89 3.39 -4.94
CA HIS A 72 -0.52 3.11 -5.23
C HIS A 72 -0.91 3.24 -6.72
N GLU A 73 -0.31 4.18 -7.45
CA GLU A 73 -0.56 4.35 -8.89
C GLU A 73 -0.12 3.13 -9.71
N TRP A 74 0.90 2.41 -9.27
CA TRP A 74 1.39 1.20 -9.93
C TRP A 74 0.46 0.00 -9.71
N HIS A 75 -0.39 0.06 -8.68
CA HIS A 75 -1.48 -0.88 -8.45
C HIS A 75 -2.79 -0.48 -9.15
N ASP A 76 -2.79 0.63 -9.91
CA ASP A 76 -3.98 1.29 -10.44
C ASP A 76 -5.02 1.66 -9.35
N ILE A 77 -4.53 2.08 -8.17
CA ILE A 77 -5.36 2.50 -7.04
C ILE A 77 -5.40 4.03 -6.93
N ALA A 78 -6.62 4.58 -6.93
CA ALA A 78 -6.88 5.96 -6.56
C ALA A 78 -7.06 6.09 -5.04
N LEU A 79 -6.09 6.69 -4.34
CA LEU A 79 -6.19 6.88 -2.88
C LEU A 79 -7.40 7.71 -2.44
N ALA A 80 -7.95 8.56 -3.33
CA ALA A 80 -9.17 9.31 -3.05
C ALA A 80 -10.39 8.41 -2.73
N THR A 81 -10.40 7.16 -3.19
CA THR A 81 -11.42 6.15 -2.86
C THR A 81 -11.28 5.61 -1.43
N TYR A 82 -10.13 5.82 -0.79
CA TYR A 82 -9.79 5.33 0.54
C TYR A 82 -9.37 6.51 1.44
N PRO A 83 -10.33 7.31 1.94
CA PRO A 83 -10.04 8.60 2.58
C PRO A 83 -9.17 8.48 3.84
N ASN A 84 -9.31 7.40 4.60
CA ASN A 84 -8.52 7.17 5.82
C ASN A 84 -7.10 6.73 5.46
N VAL A 85 -6.94 5.93 4.40
CA VAL A 85 -5.61 5.62 3.85
C VAL A 85 -4.95 6.89 3.30
N LEU A 86 -5.67 7.75 2.58
CA LEU A 86 -5.14 9.01 2.08
C LEU A 86 -4.69 9.94 3.21
N ARG A 87 -5.48 10.06 4.29
CA ARG A 87 -5.11 10.82 5.50
C ARG A 87 -3.80 10.30 6.09
N TRP A 88 -3.75 9.00 6.36
CA TRP A 88 -2.56 8.33 6.90
C TRP A 88 -1.33 8.49 5.99
N PHE A 89 -1.52 8.34 4.68
CA PHE A 89 -0.45 8.49 3.69
C PHE A 89 0.14 9.89 3.73
N LYS A 90 -0.71 10.95 3.71
CA LYS A 90 -0.26 12.35 3.79
C LYS A 90 0.47 12.63 5.11
N ALA A 91 -0.05 12.14 6.23
CA ALA A 91 0.58 12.32 7.53
C ALA A 91 2.00 11.73 7.58
N ILE A 92 2.19 10.52 7.04
CA ILE A 92 3.50 9.85 7.02
C ILE A 92 4.44 10.46 5.97
N ALA A 93 3.93 10.79 4.77
CA ALA A 93 4.73 11.40 3.70
C ALA A 93 5.31 12.77 4.09
N ASN A 94 4.65 13.49 5.00
CA ASN A 94 5.14 14.77 5.53
C ASN A 94 6.22 14.63 6.62
N ARG A 95 6.56 13.41 7.05
CA ARG A 95 7.60 13.21 8.08
C ARG A 95 8.99 13.40 7.45
N PRO A 96 9.87 14.27 8.02
CA PRO A 96 11.20 14.49 7.46
C PRO A 96 12.05 13.22 7.32
N ALA A 97 11.93 12.27 8.26
CA ALA A 97 12.65 11.00 8.19
C ALA A 97 12.17 10.11 7.03
N VAL A 98 10.88 10.13 6.70
CA VAL A 98 10.31 9.35 5.59
C VAL A 98 10.77 9.93 4.27
N GLN A 99 10.75 11.26 4.12
CA GLN A 99 11.26 11.93 2.92
C GLN A 99 12.72 11.60 2.66
N ARG A 100 13.57 11.64 3.70
CA ARG A 100 14.98 11.21 3.59
C ARG A 100 15.13 9.75 3.19
N GLY A 101 14.34 8.86 3.78
CA GLY A 101 14.40 7.42 3.48
C GLY A 101 13.93 7.07 2.06
N MET A 102 12.88 7.74 1.57
CA MET A 102 12.34 7.51 0.22
C MET A 102 13.24 8.10 -0.89
N ALA A 103 14.19 8.96 -0.55
CA ALA A 103 15.20 9.52 -1.44
C ALA A 103 16.49 8.66 -1.51
N VAL A 104 16.41 7.36 -1.22
CA VAL A 104 17.52 6.40 -1.32
C VAL A 104 16.97 5.13 -1.99
N PRO A 105 17.64 4.52 -2.99
CA PRO A 105 19.02 4.75 -3.45
C PRO A 105 19.23 5.89 -4.47
N ASN A 106 18.18 6.56 -4.94
CA ASN A 106 18.17 7.55 -6.03
C ASN A 106 18.85 7.11 -7.34
#